data_AF-A0A543PWY9-F1
#
_entry.id   AF-A0A543PWY9-F1
#
_cell.length_a   1.000
_cell.length_b   1.000
_cell.length_c   1.000
_cell.angle_alpha   90.00
_cell.angle_beta   90.00
_cell.angle_gamma   90.00
#
_symmetry.space_group_name_H-M   'P 1'
#
loop_
_entity.id
_entity.type
_entity.pdbx_description
1 polymer ?
#
loop_
_entity_poly.entity_id
_entity_poly.type
_entity_poly.pdbx_seq_one_letter_code
_entity_poly.pdbx_strand_id
1 'polypeptide(L)'
;MAPFSSKPKTSASPANPNIGYGVYTITYADRSAREFYRIGLSANTTGISVYVLGLEDKTYLARTYGASIGRASITGYCIKFTRLSVIDTDVLLAAIRHGMTSNHSA
;
A
#
# COMPACT_ATOMS: atom_id res chain seq x y z
N MET A 1 11.15 14.22 -20.16
CA MET A 1 10.08 14.23 -19.16
C MET A 1 8.90 13.46 -19.76
N ALA A 2 8.75 12.17 -19.42
CA ALA A 2 7.63 11.37 -19.91
C ALA A 2 6.36 11.71 -19.09
N PRO A 3 5.17 11.77 -19.71
CA PRO A 3 3.95 12.09 -18.98
C PRO A 3 3.64 11.00 -17.94
N PHE A 4 3.41 11.42 -16.71
CA PHE A 4 2.97 10.58 -15.60
C PHE A 4 1.56 10.07 -15.91
N SER A 5 1.41 8.83 -16.39
CA SER A 5 0.10 8.22 -16.61
C SER A 5 -0.42 7.66 -15.29
N SER A 6 -1.02 8.52 -14.46
CA SER A 6 -1.61 8.17 -13.16
C SER A 6 -3.07 7.70 -13.29
N LYS A 7 -3.37 6.75 -14.17
CA LYS A 7 -4.71 6.15 -14.19
C LYS A 7 -4.84 5.13 -13.04
N PRO A 8 -5.85 5.23 -12.16
CA PRO A 8 -6.09 4.22 -11.14
C PRO A 8 -6.32 2.87 -11.81
N LYS A 9 -5.56 1.85 -11.40
CA LYS A 9 -5.75 0.47 -11.86
C LYS A 9 -6.78 -0.19 -10.95
N THR A 10 -7.90 -0.59 -11.53
CA THR A 10 -8.97 -1.33 -10.84
C THR A 10 -8.98 -2.76 -11.37
N SER A 11 -8.82 -3.77 -10.52
CA SER A 11 -9.16 -5.14 -10.92
C SER A 11 -10.57 -5.44 -10.42
N ALA A 12 -11.55 -5.45 -11.33
CA ALA A 12 -12.95 -5.68 -10.98
C ALA A 12 -13.21 -7.18 -10.74
N SER A 13 -12.94 -7.65 -9.51
CA SER A 13 -13.57 -8.86 -8.98
C SER A 13 -14.68 -8.42 -8.01
N PRO A 14 -15.95 -8.82 -8.23
CA PRO A 14 -17.09 -8.32 -7.47
C PRO A 14 -17.04 -8.62 -5.96
N ALA A 15 -16.18 -9.54 -5.52
CA ALA A 15 -16.03 -9.92 -4.11
C ALA A 15 -14.93 -9.14 -3.35
N ASN A 16 -14.00 -8.48 -4.06
CA ASN A 16 -12.90 -7.75 -3.43
C ASN A 16 -12.48 -6.56 -4.31
N PRO A 17 -13.22 -5.44 -4.24
CA PRO A 17 -12.86 -4.24 -4.99
C PRO A 17 -11.51 -3.74 -4.47
N ASN A 18 -10.53 -3.71 -5.36
CA ASN A 18 -9.25 -3.05 -5.11
C ASN A 18 -8.99 -1.94 -6.12
N ILE A 19 -8.44 -0.84 -5.60
CA ILE A 19 -8.01 0.32 -6.36
C ILE A 19 -6.57 0.63 -5.98
N GLY A 20 -5.76 0.99 -6.97
CA GLY A 20 -4.36 1.31 -6.77
C GLY A 20 -3.97 2.69 -7.30
N TYR A 21 -2.97 3.29 -6.67
CA TYR A 21 -2.32 4.54 -7.08
C TYR A 21 -0.79 4.38 -7.17
N GLY A 22 -0.19 5.10 -8.12
CA GLY A 22 1.24 5.00 -8.45
C GLY A 22 1.60 3.68 -9.16
N VAL A 23 2.84 3.57 -9.60
CA VAL A 23 3.37 2.37 -10.27
C VAL A 23 4.56 1.84 -9.46
N TYR A 24 4.58 0.52 -9.26
CA TYR A 24 5.67 -0.23 -8.69
C TYR A 24 5.94 -1.46 -9.55
N THR A 25 7.19 -1.66 -9.96
CA THR A 25 7.58 -2.82 -10.77
C THR A 25 8.09 -3.91 -9.85
N ILE A 26 7.38 -5.03 -9.79
CA ILE A 26 7.82 -6.22 -9.06
C ILE A 26 8.75 -7.01 -9.98
N THR A 27 10.00 -7.20 -9.56
CA THR A 27 10.94 -8.11 -10.22
C THR A 27 10.89 -9.47 -9.53
N TYR A 28 10.61 -10.52 -10.28
CA TYR A 28 10.54 -11.89 -9.76
C TYR A 28 11.89 -12.61 -9.88
N ALA A 29 12.02 -13.76 -9.21
CA ALA A 29 13.25 -14.55 -9.19
C ALA A 29 13.68 -15.07 -10.58
N ASP A 30 12.72 -15.22 -11.50
CA ASP A 30 12.94 -15.61 -12.90
C ASP A 30 13.31 -14.43 -13.81
N ARG A 31 13.59 -13.25 -13.23
CA ARG A 31 13.83 -11.96 -13.92
C ARG A 31 12.65 -11.42 -14.72
N SER A 32 11.47 -12.04 -14.64
CA SER A 32 10.27 -11.43 -15.16
C SER A 32 9.89 -10.22 -14.30
N ALA A 33 9.17 -9.26 -14.90
CA ALA A 33 8.73 -8.06 -14.23
C ALA A 33 7.23 -7.84 -14.45
N ARG A 34 6.54 -7.36 -13.41
CA ARG A 34 5.13 -6.99 -13.50
C ARG A 34 4.89 -5.63 -12.88
N GLU A 35 4.19 -4.78 -13.60
CA GLU A 35 3.70 -3.53 -13.04
C GLU A 35 2.54 -3.78 -12.08
N PHE A 36 2.65 -3.18 -10.91
CA PHE A 36 1.63 -3.15 -9.89
C PHE A 36 1.43 -1.72 -9.39
N TYR A 37 0.41 -1.49 -8.57
CA TYR A 37 0.25 -0.20 -7.90
C TYR A 37 1.26 -0.06 -6.76
N ARG A 38 1.67 1.18 -6.46
CA ARG A 38 2.56 1.43 -5.32
C ARG A 38 1.78 1.49 -4.01
N ILE A 39 0.62 2.14 -4.06
CA ILE A 39 -0.34 2.18 -2.96
C ILE A 39 -1.61 1.47 -3.42
N GLY A 40 -2.11 0.53 -2.63
CA GLY A 40 -3.35 -0.19 -2.89
C GLY A 40 -4.36 0.00 -1.78
N LEU A 41 -5.63 -0.01 -2.13
CA LEU A 41 -6.73 -0.04 -1.18
C LEU A 41 -7.70 -1.15 -1.58
N SER A 42 -8.09 -1.98 -0.62
CA SER A 42 -8.98 -3.12 -0.81
C SER A 42 -9.99 -3.18 0.33
N ALA A 43 -11.27 -3.32 -0.02
CA ALA A 43 -12.30 -3.65 0.95
C ALA A 43 -12.38 -5.18 1.12
N ASN A 44 -12.50 -5.63 2.36
CA ASN A 44 -12.69 -7.04 2.69
C ASN A 44 -13.81 -7.19 3.73
N THR A 45 -14.24 -8.44 3.97
CA THR A 45 -15.33 -8.75 4.91
C THR A 45 -15.07 -8.28 6.34
N THR A 46 -13.80 -8.03 6.69
CA THR A 46 -13.38 -7.63 8.04
C THR A 46 -12.98 -6.16 8.16
N GLY A 47 -13.08 -5.37 7.08
CA GLY A 47 -12.70 -3.96 7.04
C GLY A 47 -11.96 -3.55 5.77
N ILE A 48 -10.92 -2.74 5.91
CA ILE A 48 -10.16 -2.16 4.79
C ILE A 48 -8.68 -2.49 4.95
N SER A 49 -8.01 -2.80 3.83
CA SER A 49 -6.58 -2.99 3.76
C SER A 49 -5.95 -1.92 2.88
N VAL A 50 -4.90 -1.29 3.40
CA VAL A 50 -4.03 -0.37 2.66
C VAL A 50 -2.69 -1.08 2.44
N TYR A 51 -2.27 -1.15 1.19
CA TYR A 51 -1.00 -1.74 0.77
C TYR A 51 -0.01 -0.63 0.43
N VAL A 52 1.20 -0.72 0.97
CA VAL A 52 2.32 0.19 0.70
C VAL A 52 3.49 -0.63 0.16
N LEU A 53 3.56 -0.77 -1.16
CA LEU A 53 4.58 -1.57 -1.84
C LEU A 53 5.88 -0.79 -2.07
N GLY A 54 6.97 -1.53 -2.25
CA GLY A 54 8.29 -0.96 -2.51
C GLY A 54 9.04 -0.52 -1.27
N LEU A 55 8.65 -1.00 -0.08
CA LEU A 55 9.45 -0.88 1.13
C LEU A 55 10.48 -2.03 1.17
N GLU A 56 11.76 -1.68 1.26
CA GLU A 56 12.85 -2.64 1.44
C GLU A 56 12.72 -3.36 2.79
N ASP A 57 12.53 -2.57 3.85
CA ASP A 57 12.28 -3.08 5.21
C ASP A 57 10.77 -3.33 5.43
N LYS A 58 10.39 -4.60 5.39
CA LYS A 58 9.00 -5.05 5.67
C LYS A 58 8.55 -4.80 7.11
N THR A 59 9.44 -4.47 8.03
CA THR A 59 9.10 -4.13 9.42
C THR A 59 8.86 -2.64 9.62
N TYR A 60 9.22 -1.80 8.64
CA TYR A 60 9.21 -0.34 8.75
C TYR A 60 7.85 0.22 9.18
N LEU A 61 6.75 -0.22 8.55
CA LEU A 61 5.42 0.27 8.86
C LEU A 61 5.02 -0.05 10.30
N ALA A 62 5.29 -1.28 10.74
CA ALA A 62 4.95 -1.73 12.08
C ALA A 62 5.79 -0.97 13.13
N ARG A 63 7.09 -0.84 12.89
CA ARG A 63 8.02 -0.14 13.81
C ARG A 63 7.73 1.36 13.91
N THR A 64 7.41 2.00 12.79
CA THR A 64 7.32 3.47 12.69
C THR A 64 5.92 3.99 13.03
N TYR A 65 4.87 3.27 12.61
CA TYR A 65 3.50 3.75 12.71
C TYR A 65 2.61 2.84 13.56
N GLY A 66 3.04 1.64 13.94
CA GLY A 66 2.19 0.65 14.60
C GLY A 66 1.57 1.11 15.93
N ALA A 67 2.29 1.95 16.69
CA ALA A 67 1.77 2.49 17.95
C ALA A 67 0.79 3.66 17.77
N SER A 68 0.86 4.38 16.64
CA SER A 68 0.15 5.65 16.44
C SER A 68 -0.94 5.61 15.38
N ILE A 69 -0.94 4.63 14.46
CA ILE A 69 -1.88 4.57 13.32
C ILE A 69 -3.33 4.18 13.70
N GLY A 70 -3.58 3.98 15.00
CA GLY A 70 -4.85 3.52 15.55
C GLY A 70 -4.93 2.00 15.66
N ARG A 71 -6.15 1.46 15.67
CA ARG A 71 -6.39 0.01 15.91
C ARG A 71 -6.24 -0.80 14.62
N ALA A 72 -5.00 -0.96 14.20
CA ALA A 72 -4.61 -1.66 12.97
C ALA A 72 -3.80 -2.93 13.23
N SER A 73 -3.90 -3.90 12.31
CA SER A 73 -2.96 -5.00 12.19
C SER A 73 -2.00 -4.70 11.03
N ILE A 74 -0.69 -4.75 11.28
CA ILE A 74 0.31 -4.45 10.26
C ILE A 74 1.13 -5.72 9.99
N THR A 75 1.18 -6.12 8.72
CA THR A 75 1.96 -7.29 8.29
C THR A 75 2.72 -6.95 7.01
N GLY A 76 4.03 -6.76 7.12
CA GLY A 76 4.86 -6.43 5.97
C GLY A 76 4.46 -5.09 5.35
N TYR A 77 3.91 -5.18 4.13
CA TYR A 77 3.44 -4.05 3.34
C TYR A 77 1.95 -3.71 3.55
N CYS A 78 1.21 -4.49 4.37
CA CYS A 78 -0.23 -4.34 4.54
C CYS A 78 -0.57 -3.74 5.90
N ILE A 79 -1.41 -2.71 5.89
CA ILE A 79 -2.04 -2.12 7.07
C ILE A 79 -3.53 -2.45 6.98
N LYS A 80 -4.04 -3.21 7.94
CA LYS A 80 -5.44 -3.63 8.01
C LYS A 80 -6.18 -2.91 9.12
N PHE A 81 -7.27 -2.26 8.77
CA PHE A 81 -8.19 -1.62 9.71
C PHE A 81 -9.49 -2.38 9.77
N THR A 82 -10.04 -2.53 10.98
CA THR A 82 -11.33 -3.22 11.16
C THR A 82 -12.53 -2.34 10.84
N ARG A 83 -12.39 -1.01 11.00
CA ARG A 83 -13.45 0.01 10.81
C ARG A 83 -12.80 1.34 10.44
N LEU A 84 -13.55 2.26 9.82
CA LEU A 84 -13.06 3.59 9.47
C LEU A 84 -12.76 4.47 10.69
N SER A 85 -13.55 4.33 11.76
CA SER A 85 -13.42 5.16 12.98
C SER A 85 -12.15 4.90 13.80
N VAL A 86 -11.40 3.83 13.49
CA VAL A 86 -10.16 3.50 14.21
C VAL A 86 -8.91 3.92 13.44
N ILE A 87 -9.07 4.59 12.31
CA ILE A 87 -7.98 5.06 11.46
C ILE A 87 -7.53 6.43 11.96
N ASP A 88 -6.27 6.55 12.34
CA ASP A 88 -5.63 7.87 12.41
C ASP A 88 -5.22 8.30 11.00
N THR A 89 -5.93 9.29 10.44
CA THR A 89 -5.74 9.72 9.06
C THR A 89 -4.42 10.45 8.84
N ASP A 90 -3.91 11.16 9.84
CA ASP A 90 -2.66 11.91 9.73
C ASP A 90 -1.47 10.95 9.71
N VAL A 91 -1.51 9.92 10.56
CA VAL A 91 -0.50 8.86 10.57
C VAL A 91 -0.57 8.01 9.31
N LEU A 92 -1.78 7.66 8.85
CA LEU A 92 -1.94 6.93 7.59
C LEU A 92 -1.40 7.73 6.39
N LEU A 93 -1.67 9.04 6.35
CA LEU A 93 -1.15 9.92 5.32
C LEU A 93 0.38 9.98 5.36
N ALA A 94 0.99 10.06 6.55
CA ALA A 94 2.43 10.02 6.73
C ALA A 94 3.04 8.70 6.20
N ALA A 95 2.41 7.56 6.52
CA ALA A 95 2.85 6.26 6.03
C ALA A 95 2.78 6.15 4.49
N ILE A 96 1.70 6.63 3.89
CA ILE A 96 1.54 6.66 2.43
C ILE A 96 2.57 7.58 1.77
N ARG A 97 2.80 8.78 2.32
CA ARG A 97 3.81 9.72 1.80
C ARG A 97 5.21 9.13 1.86
N HIS A 98 5.54 8.45 2.96
CA HIS A 98 6.81 7.74 3.06
C HIS A 98 6.92 6.65 1.98
N GLY A 99 5.92 5.78 1.88
CA GLY A 99 5.90 4.71 0.88
C GLY A 99 5.99 5.19 -0.57
N MET A 100 5.55 6.42 -0.85
CA MET A 100 5.67 7.06 -2.17
C MET A 100 7.04 7.70 -2.42
N THR A 101 7.75 8.11 -1.38
CA THR A 101 9.06 8.80 -1.47
C THR A 101 10.25 7.85 -1.34
N SER A 102 10.08 6.69 -0.71
CA SER A 102 11.10 5.66 -0.56
C SER A 102 11.48 5.07 -1.93
N ASN A 103 12.33 5.76 -2.68
CA ASN A 103 12.79 5.33 -3.99
C ASN A 103 13.62 4.05 -3.83
N HIS A 104 13.26 3.01 -4.59
CA HIS A 104 14.16 1.88 -4.80
C HIS A 104 15.34 2.36 -5.64
N SER A 105 16.56 2.21 -5.15
CA SER A 105 17.71 2.05 -6.02
C SER A 105 17.68 0.63 -6.58
N ALA A 106 17.94 0.54 -7.89
CA ALA A 106 17.77 -0.61 -8.77
C ALA A 106 18.36 -1.94 -8.27
#